data_AF-A0A2J6RN31-F1
#
_entry.id   AF-A0A2J6RN31-F1
#
_cell.length_a   1.000
_cell.length_b   1.000
_cell.length_c   1.000
_cell.angle_alpha   90.00
_cell.angle_beta   90.00
_cell.angle_gamma   90.00
#
_symmetry.space_group_name_H-M   'P 1'
#
loop_
_entity.id
_entity.type
_entity.pdbx_description
1 polymer ?
#
loop_
_entity_poly.entity_id
_entity_poly.type
_entity_poly.pdbx_seq_one_letter_code
_entity_poly.pdbx_strand_id
1 'polypeptide(L)'
;MFSASTVGLAALLFAYVSQAQTFNCDLEVPPNPLTAEGLATPYKVSGCNQIDFSNQGSFVEAAILDPATGDITIYNPLVINNGMEEGTGFIAPVVPTLPANAVVGIWFGSNALTLTLTGTTQGCVNGDGNSIFGQFAYCNAPAFFSAAQTAIAAGLLTIPPVGTASIATGQACPSTRDFRVVDMDQSDNVDSTYLLINGKVLAQNTAANAAANKNSTVISNGSDNLLINEFIAPTMGCTPFTKPCITSPTGSSPAMALNELQANAFPPAGGPALVPLNDDFAVIDGNAAPTQSLVKTNLYRAGVGQPQAADAANASGTTYCQQYAQSALFIASNEALFSKATSPAPAVANNLFTFLANRFATSFGPVPSLGCATIFNVNVTDLIKQTTVDCIVTAATIDTTPFQQIFDGQIKPGGTSVASSAIATATTAATATGKATKATGATQATTTAANASGTGTSKSHKHFRGLRNRNLWAQVS
;
A
#
# COMPACT_ATOMS: atom_id res chain seq x y z
N MET A 1 -38.08 -8.70 39.38
CA MET A 1 -38.77 -9.12 38.15
C MET A 1 -38.57 -8.02 37.11
N PHE A 2 -38.02 -8.37 35.93
CA PHE A 2 -37.88 -7.53 34.72
C PHE A 2 -37.07 -6.21 34.84
N SER A 3 -36.28 -5.79 33.85
CA SER A 3 -35.67 -6.50 32.72
C SER A 3 -34.44 -5.71 32.23
N ALA A 4 -33.44 -6.38 31.66
CA ALA A 4 -32.38 -5.73 30.91
C ALA A 4 -32.92 -5.16 29.57
N SER A 5 -32.43 -3.98 29.15
CA SER A 5 -32.42 -3.48 27.75
C SER A 5 -31.63 -2.17 27.62
N THR A 6 -30.30 -2.23 27.76
CA THR A 6 -29.37 -1.14 27.36
C THR A 6 -28.17 -1.68 26.59
N VAL A 7 -28.43 -2.66 25.71
CA VAL A 7 -27.51 -3.04 24.62
C VAL A 7 -28.10 -2.44 23.35
N GLY A 8 -27.42 -1.47 22.73
CA GLY A 8 -27.93 -0.85 21.49
C GLY A 8 -27.39 0.52 21.07
N LEU A 9 -26.44 1.14 21.81
CA LEU A 9 -25.94 2.47 21.44
C LEU A 9 -24.42 2.66 21.65
N ALA A 10 -23.63 1.71 21.15
CA ALA A 10 -22.15 1.76 21.20
C ALA A 10 -21.48 1.32 19.87
N ALA A 11 -22.20 1.42 18.75
CA ALA A 11 -21.73 1.00 17.42
C ALA A 11 -21.88 2.12 16.36
N LEU A 12 -21.76 3.39 16.79
CA LEU A 12 -22.06 4.57 15.96
C LEU A 12 -21.00 5.69 16.02
N LEU A 13 -19.75 5.35 16.39
CA LEU A 13 -18.60 6.27 16.27
C LEU A 13 -17.76 6.07 15.01
N PHE A 14 -18.07 5.08 14.17
CA PHE A 14 -17.62 5.00 12.78
C PHE A 14 -18.69 5.54 11.81
N ALA A 15 -19.05 6.82 11.96
CA ALA A 15 -19.90 7.52 11.00
C ALA A 15 -19.83 9.06 11.06
N TYR A 16 -18.67 9.67 11.36
CA TYR A 16 -18.40 11.01 10.84
C TYR A 16 -17.96 10.91 9.39
N VAL A 17 -18.93 10.50 8.57
CA VAL A 17 -18.88 10.63 7.13
C VAL A 17 -18.92 12.13 6.82
N SER A 18 -17.74 12.75 6.74
CA SER A 18 -17.55 13.75 5.68
C SER A 18 -18.13 13.10 4.42
N GLN A 19 -19.07 13.77 3.74
CA GLN A 19 -19.65 13.23 2.50
C GLN A 19 -18.64 13.39 1.37
N ALA A 20 -17.53 12.65 1.49
CA ALA A 20 -16.54 12.44 0.48
C ALA A 20 -17.25 11.91 -0.76
N GLN A 21 -17.21 12.71 -1.81
CA GLN A 21 -17.61 12.25 -3.12
C GLN A 21 -16.63 11.16 -3.54
N THR A 22 -17.15 9.99 -3.88
CA THR A 22 -16.35 8.90 -4.42
C THR A 22 -16.01 9.23 -5.86
N PHE A 23 -14.80 9.75 -6.09
CA PHE A 23 -14.32 10.09 -7.43
C PHE A 23 -13.75 8.85 -8.12
N ASN A 24 -14.22 8.56 -9.33
CA ASN A 24 -13.66 7.50 -10.16
C ASN A 24 -12.99 8.18 -11.36
N CYS A 25 -11.67 8.06 -11.46
CA CYS A 25 -10.90 8.70 -12.51
C CYS A 25 -10.73 7.77 -13.71
N ASP A 26 -10.81 8.33 -14.91
CA ASP A 26 -10.27 7.74 -16.12
C ASP A 26 -8.97 8.50 -16.49
N LEU A 27 -7.86 7.78 -16.69
CA LEU A 27 -6.56 8.35 -17.07
C LEU A 27 -6.18 7.90 -18.48
N GLU A 28 -6.06 8.85 -19.41
CA GLU A 28 -5.64 8.62 -20.79
C GLU A 28 -4.12 8.39 -20.85
N VAL A 29 -3.72 7.16 -21.14
CA VAL A 29 -2.33 6.78 -21.42
C VAL A 29 -1.96 7.27 -22.82
N PRO A 30 -0.92 8.10 -22.98
CA PRO A 30 -0.54 8.69 -24.26
C PRO A 30 0.00 7.64 -25.23
N PRO A 31 0.04 7.94 -26.55
CA PRO A 31 0.67 7.09 -27.54
C PRO A 31 2.14 6.77 -27.19
N ASN A 32 2.56 5.54 -27.49
CA ASN A 32 3.93 5.07 -27.29
C ASN A 32 4.49 5.33 -25.86
N PRO A 33 3.77 4.98 -24.77
CA PRO A 33 4.07 5.48 -23.42
C PRO A 33 5.44 5.06 -22.88
N LEU A 34 6.04 3.99 -23.43
CA LEU A 34 7.37 3.48 -23.09
C LEU A 34 8.52 4.20 -23.83
N THR A 35 8.25 5.31 -24.52
CA THR A 35 9.25 6.08 -25.28
C THR A 35 9.52 7.45 -24.64
N ALA A 36 10.60 8.13 -25.06
CA ALA A 36 10.93 9.48 -24.58
C ALA A 36 9.77 10.47 -24.81
N GLU A 37 9.15 10.42 -26.00
CA GLU A 37 8.01 11.24 -26.38
C GLU A 37 6.75 10.88 -25.58
N GLY A 38 6.45 9.58 -25.42
CA GLY A 38 5.30 9.13 -24.66
C GLY A 38 5.38 9.42 -23.16
N LEU A 39 6.57 9.32 -22.56
CA LEU A 39 6.81 9.72 -21.17
C LEU A 39 6.66 11.25 -20.99
N ALA A 40 7.13 12.04 -21.94
CA ALA A 40 7.02 13.50 -21.91
C ALA A 40 5.64 14.04 -22.35
N THR A 41 4.75 13.18 -22.86
CA THR A 41 3.38 13.56 -23.20
C THR A 41 2.53 13.54 -21.92
N PRO A 42 1.83 14.63 -21.56
CA PRO A 42 0.97 14.65 -20.39
C PRO A 42 -0.13 13.58 -20.44
N TYR A 43 -0.28 12.84 -19.34
CA TYR A 43 -1.38 11.91 -19.10
C TYR A 43 -2.62 12.73 -18.71
N LYS A 44 -3.78 12.46 -19.31
CA LYS A 44 -4.97 13.30 -19.11
C LYS A 44 -5.97 12.59 -18.21
N VAL A 45 -6.32 13.20 -17.09
CA VAL A 45 -7.37 12.70 -16.20
C VAL A 45 -8.73 13.28 -16.59
N SER A 46 -9.76 12.44 -16.51
CA SER A 46 -11.18 12.83 -16.59
C SER A 46 -11.98 12.06 -15.54
N GLY A 47 -13.22 12.49 -15.25
CA GLY A 47 -13.99 12.03 -14.08
C GLY A 47 -13.49 12.61 -12.74
N CYS A 48 -12.26 13.12 -12.71
CA CYS A 48 -11.56 13.72 -11.58
C CYS A 48 -10.96 15.08 -11.94
N ASN A 49 -10.58 15.85 -10.92
CA ASN A 49 -9.91 17.14 -11.03
C ASN A 49 -8.52 17.11 -10.36
N GLN A 50 -7.47 17.04 -11.16
CA GLN A 50 -6.06 17.05 -10.75
C GLN A 50 -5.64 18.29 -9.92
N ILE A 51 -6.42 19.39 -9.96
CA ILE A 51 -6.18 20.57 -9.11
C ILE A 51 -6.70 20.35 -7.68
N ASP A 52 -7.78 19.57 -7.51
CA ASP A 52 -8.26 19.07 -6.21
C ASP A 52 -7.52 17.75 -5.88
N PHE A 53 -6.19 17.85 -5.85
CA PHE A 53 -5.27 16.71 -5.84
C PHE A 53 -5.42 15.84 -4.58
N SER A 54 -5.85 16.42 -3.45
CA SER A 54 -6.05 15.70 -2.20
C SER A 54 -7.12 14.61 -2.37
N ASN A 55 -8.27 14.95 -2.95
CA ASN A 55 -9.37 14.01 -3.12
C ASN A 55 -9.37 13.27 -4.47
N GLN A 56 -8.63 13.77 -5.47
CA GLN A 56 -8.82 13.37 -6.88
C GLN A 56 -7.53 13.26 -7.69
N GLY A 57 -6.37 13.55 -7.10
CA GLY A 57 -5.08 13.55 -7.80
C GLY A 57 -4.70 12.16 -8.29
N SER A 58 -4.20 12.06 -9.51
CA SER A 58 -3.60 10.84 -10.08
C SER A 58 -2.15 11.10 -10.45
N PHE A 59 -1.31 10.07 -10.36
CA PHE A 59 0.14 10.19 -10.41
C PHE A 59 0.74 9.07 -11.23
N VAL A 60 1.82 9.37 -11.96
CA VAL A 60 2.52 8.44 -12.85
C VAL A 60 4.01 8.49 -12.55
N GLU A 61 4.61 7.33 -12.38
CA GLU A 61 6.05 7.14 -12.16
C GLU A 61 6.59 6.13 -13.17
N ALA A 62 7.79 6.38 -13.70
CA ALA A 62 8.47 5.49 -14.62
C ALA A 62 9.90 5.21 -14.13
N ALA A 63 10.30 3.94 -14.25
CA ALA A 63 11.69 3.52 -14.06
C ALA A 63 12.24 3.01 -15.39
N ILE A 64 13.38 3.57 -15.78
CA ILE A 64 14.02 3.37 -17.09
C ILE A 64 15.33 2.63 -16.85
N LEU A 65 15.41 1.36 -17.24
CA LEU A 65 16.62 0.54 -17.13
C LEU A 65 17.42 0.60 -18.45
N ASP A 66 18.72 0.90 -18.35
CA ASP A 66 19.70 0.63 -19.40
C ASP A 66 20.11 -0.86 -19.35
N PRO A 67 19.79 -1.68 -20.37
CA PRO A 67 20.17 -3.09 -20.37
C PRO A 67 21.67 -3.34 -20.60
N ALA A 68 22.43 -2.34 -21.07
CA ALA A 68 23.86 -2.46 -21.33
C ALA A 68 24.72 -2.13 -20.09
N THR A 69 24.28 -1.20 -19.23
CA THR A 69 25.02 -0.82 -18.00
C THR A 69 24.36 -1.32 -16.71
N GLY A 70 23.06 -1.65 -16.73
CA GLY A 70 22.26 -1.92 -15.53
C GLY A 70 21.82 -0.66 -14.78
N ASP A 71 22.10 0.54 -15.29
CA ASP A 71 21.66 1.78 -14.67
C ASP A 71 20.15 1.94 -14.74
N ILE A 72 19.58 2.52 -13.68
CA ILE A 72 18.17 2.91 -13.61
C ILE A 72 18.11 4.42 -13.46
N THR A 73 17.26 5.08 -14.25
CA THR A 73 16.83 6.46 -14.00
C THR A 73 15.32 6.50 -13.74
N ILE A 74 14.88 7.46 -12.93
CA ILE A 74 13.47 7.69 -12.59
C ILE A 74 12.96 8.90 -13.37
N TYR A 75 11.70 8.83 -13.78
CA TYR A 75 11.01 9.90 -14.47
C TYR A 75 9.54 9.92 -14.06
N ASN A 76 8.98 11.11 -13.82
CA ASN A 76 7.62 11.28 -13.32
C ASN A 76 6.78 11.98 -14.40
N PRO A 77 6.10 11.25 -15.31
CA PRO A 77 5.23 11.86 -16.31
C PRO A 77 4.17 12.77 -15.68
N LEU A 78 3.87 13.90 -16.32
CA LEU A 78 2.91 14.86 -15.78
C LEU A 78 1.47 14.37 -15.99
N VAL A 79 0.64 14.44 -14.95
CA VAL A 79 -0.82 14.32 -15.08
C VAL A 79 -1.45 15.72 -15.14
N ILE A 80 -2.40 15.90 -16.05
CA ILE A 80 -3.19 17.12 -16.24
C ILE A 80 -4.68 16.81 -16.34
N ASN A 81 -5.56 17.78 -16.13
CA ASN A 81 -6.97 17.60 -16.51
C ASN A 81 -7.08 17.55 -18.03
N ASN A 82 -7.98 16.71 -18.55
CA ASN A 82 -8.33 16.72 -19.96
C ASN A 82 -8.84 18.12 -20.38
N GLY A 83 -8.36 18.61 -21.53
CA GLY A 83 -8.66 19.96 -22.04
C GLY A 83 -7.86 21.10 -21.40
N MET A 84 -6.84 20.83 -20.58
CA MET A 84 -5.83 21.85 -20.27
C MET A 84 -4.93 22.13 -21.48
N GLU A 85 -4.61 23.39 -21.69
CA GLU A 85 -3.68 23.85 -22.74
C GLU A 85 -2.30 24.17 -22.15
N GLU A 86 -1.25 23.92 -22.94
CA GLU A 86 0.13 24.21 -22.54
C GLU A 86 0.35 25.71 -22.31
N GLY A 87 1.21 26.06 -21.35
CA GLY A 87 1.54 27.44 -20.98
C GLY A 87 0.45 28.18 -20.19
N THR A 88 -0.77 27.64 -20.10
CA THR A 88 -1.89 28.25 -19.36
C THR A 88 -2.51 27.33 -18.30
N GLY A 89 -2.66 26.04 -18.59
CA GLY A 89 -3.08 25.01 -17.62
C GLY A 89 -1.91 24.19 -17.08
N PHE A 90 -0.84 24.01 -17.86
CA PHE A 90 0.36 23.29 -17.41
C PHE A 90 1.65 23.80 -18.07
N ILE A 91 2.80 23.49 -17.46
CA ILE A 91 4.13 23.69 -18.04
C ILE A 91 4.55 22.41 -18.78
N ALA A 92 5.04 22.54 -20.01
CA ALA A 92 5.55 21.44 -20.83
C ALA A 92 6.50 20.51 -20.04
N PRO A 93 6.28 19.18 -20.06
CA PRO A 93 7.20 18.23 -19.45
C PRO A 93 8.60 18.27 -20.07
N VAL A 94 9.63 18.01 -19.28
CA VAL A 94 11.00 17.84 -19.80
C VAL A 94 11.13 16.47 -20.47
N VAL A 95 11.70 16.42 -21.67
CA VAL A 95 11.85 15.16 -22.41
C VAL A 95 13.02 14.35 -21.84
N PRO A 96 12.83 13.09 -21.41
CA PRO A 96 13.92 12.24 -20.95
C PRO A 96 14.73 11.68 -22.11
N THR A 97 16.05 11.51 -21.91
CA THR A 97 16.88 10.73 -22.82
C THR A 97 16.83 9.26 -22.41
N LEU A 98 16.41 8.38 -23.31
CA LEU A 98 16.39 6.93 -23.08
C LEU A 98 17.63 6.27 -23.69
N PRO A 99 18.26 5.31 -23.01
CA PRO A 99 19.33 4.50 -23.59
C PRO A 99 18.81 3.59 -24.71
N ALA A 100 19.73 3.06 -25.52
CA ALA A 100 19.36 2.14 -26.59
C ALA A 100 18.76 0.84 -26.02
N ASN A 101 17.56 0.48 -26.51
CA ASN A 101 16.78 -0.67 -26.01
C ASN A 101 16.36 -0.56 -24.53
N ALA A 102 16.20 0.66 -24.00
CA ALA A 102 15.73 0.90 -22.64
C ALA A 102 14.50 0.06 -22.27
N VAL A 103 14.51 -0.55 -21.08
CA VAL A 103 13.34 -1.25 -20.54
C VAL A 103 12.64 -0.30 -19.57
N VAL A 104 11.49 0.22 -19.98
CA VAL A 104 10.68 1.16 -19.19
C VAL A 104 9.56 0.41 -18.48
N GLY A 105 9.48 0.51 -17.16
CA GLY A 105 8.28 0.20 -16.39
C GLY A 105 7.55 1.49 -16.00
N ILE A 106 6.22 1.47 -15.95
CA ILE A 106 5.39 2.61 -15.55
C ILE A 106 4.37 2.14 -14.51
N TRP A 107 4.16 2.93 -13.47
CA TRP A 107 3.21 2.69 -12.39
C TRP A 107 2.33 3.90 -12.17
N PHE A 108 1.14 3.63 -11.67
CA PHE A 108 0.08 4.61 -11.48
C PHE A 108 -0.45 4.50 -10.06
N GLY A 109 -0.59 5.64 -9.40
CA GLY A 109 -1.26 5.78 -8.13
C GLY A 109 -2.33 6.87 -8.20
N SER A 110 -3.25 6.88 -7.24
CA SER A 110 -4.32 7.88 -7.17
C SER A 110 -4.71 8.14 -5.73
N ASN A 111 -5.20 9.35 -5.49
CA ASN A 111 -5.92 9.73 -4.27
C ASN A 111 -7.46 9.66 -4.50
N ALA A 112 -7.92 9.31 -5.70
CA ALA A 112 -9.35 9.09 -5.95
C ALA A 112 -9.82 7.74 -5.38
N LEU A 113 -11.09 7.38 -5.55
CA LEU A 113 -11.54 6.03 -5.16
C LEU A 113 -11.02 4.95 -6.12
N THR A 114 -10.98 5.28 -7.42
CA THR A 114 -10.49 4.37 -8.45
C THR A 114 -9.75 5.10 -9.56
N LEU A 115 -8.82 4.40 -10.19
CA LEU A 115 -8.13 4.82 -11.40
C LEU A 115 -8.32 3.77 -12.50
N THR A 116 -9.02 4.15 -13.57
CA THR A 116 -9.20 3.33 -14.78
C THR A 116 -8.26 3.82 -15.88
N LEU A 117 -7.44 2.94 -16.44
CA LEU A 117 -6.58 3.31 -17.57
C LEU A 117 -7.35 3.27 -18.90
N THR A 118 -7.18 4.31 -19.71
CA THR A 118 -7.76 4.47 -21.05
C THR A 118 -6.69 4.89 -22.06
N GLY A 119 -7.03 5.06 -23.34
CA GLY A 119 -6.05 5.41 -24.37
C GLY A 119 -5.16 4.22 -24.77
N THR A 120 -3.84 4.41 -24.78
CA THR A 120 -2.87 3.41 -25.29
C THR A 120 -2.49 2.40 -24.20
N THR A 121 -3.45 1.57 -23.78
CA THR A 121 -3.29 0.62 -22.66
C THR A 121 -2.67 -0.73 -23.03
N GLN A 122 -2.15 -0.89 -24.26
CA GLN A 122 -1.51 -2.14 -24.68
C GLN A 122 -0.22 -2.39 -23.86
N GLY A 123 -0.18 -3.51 -23.13
CA GLY A 123 0.91 -3.81 -22.19
C GLY A 123 0.72 -3.23 -20.78
N CYS A 124 -0.44 -2.64 -20.51
CA CYS A 124 -0.87 -2.20 -19.18
C CYS A 124 -1.80 -3.21 -18.52
N VAL A 125 -1.77 -3.24 -17.20
CA VAL A 125 -2.64 -4.05 -16.34
C VAL A 125 -3.17 -3.15 -15.23
N ASN A 126 -4.49 -3.08 -15.14
CA ASN A 126 -5.23 -2.26 -14.17
C ASN A 126 -6.11 -3.16 -13.28
N GLY A 127 -6.14 -4.47 -13.51
CA GLY A 127 -6.92 -5.44 -12.75
C GLY A 127 -7.14 -6.75 -13.51
N ASP A 128 -8.16 -7.50 -13.07
CA ASP A 128 -8.65 -8.73 -13.72
C ASP A 128 -9.99 -8.44 -14.43
N GLY A 129 -9.93 -8.27 -15.76
CA GLY A 129 -11.07 -7.89 -16.58
C GLY A 129 -11.70 -6.57 -16.13
N ASN A 130 -12.97 -6.60 -15.72
CA ASN A 130 -13.71 -5.44 -15.21
C ASN A 130 -13.45 -5.15 -13.72
N SER A 131 -12.62 -5.94 -13.03
CA SER A 131 -12.28 -5.74 -11.62
C SER A 131 -10.91 -5.09 -11.49
N ILE A 132 -10.87 -3.77 -11.42
CA ILE A 132 -9.63 -2.98 -11.27
C ILE A 132 -9.02 -3.06 -9.86
N PHE A 133 -7.73 -2.75 -9.73
CA PHE A 133 -6.97 -2.68 -8.47
C PHE A 133 -7.24 -1.38 -7.68
N GLY A 134 -8.46 -0.83 -7.70
CA GLY A 134 -8.76 0.42 -7.01
C GLY A 134 -7.93 1.60 -7.54
N GLN A 135 -6.97 2.07 -6.73
CA GLN A 135 -6.12 3.24 -7.01
C GLN A 135 -4.87 2.91 -7.85
N PHE A 136 -4.50 1.63 -7.97
CA PHE A 136 -3.26 1.17 -8.60
C PHE A 136 -3.41 0.72 -10.07
N ALA A 137 -2.37 0.93 -10.87
CA ALA A 137 -2.17 0.24 -12.15
C ALA A 137 -0.68 0.21 -12.54
N TYR A 138 -0.35 -0.52 -13.61
CA TYR A 138 0.99 -0.50 -14.19
C TYR A 138 1.01 -0.76 -15.71
N CYS A 139 2.08 -0.34 -16.39
CA CYS A 139 2.43 -0.76 -17.74
C CYS A 139 3.85 -1.34 -17.77
N ASN A 140 4.00 -2.49 -18.42
CA ASN A 140 5.29 -3.16 -18.66
C ASN A 140 6.15 -3.54 -17.40
N ALA A 141 5.63 -3.38 -16.19
CA ALA A 141 6.35 -3.64 -14.94
C ALA A 141 7.00 -5.04 -14.83
N PRO A 142 6.37 -6.16 -15.23
CA PRO A 142 7.01 -7.48 -15.18
C PRO A 142 8.26 -7.58 -16.07
N ALA A 143 8.29 -6.86 -17.20
CA ALA A 143 9.46 -6.81 -18.09
C ALA A 143 10.59 -5.99 -17.46
N PHE A 144 10.26 -4.85 -16.83
CA PHE A 144 11.23 -4.07 -16.06
C PHE A 144 11.88 -4.89 -14.95
N PHE A 145 11.08 -5.53 -14.08
CA PHE A 145 11.62 -6.35 -13.00
C PHE A 145 12.44 -7.55 -13.51
N SER A 146 12.01 -8.22 -14.58
CA SER A 146 12.78 -9.30 -15.20
C SER A 146 14.13 -8.82 -15.74
N ALA A 147 14.17 -7.65 -16.40
CA ALA A 147 15.40 -7.06 -16.91
C ALA A 147 16.32 -6.58 -15.78
N ALA A 148 15.77 -5.99 -14.71
CA ALA A 148 16.53 -5.59 -13.52
C ALA A 148 17.14 -6.81 -12.80
N GLN A 149 16.38 -7.88 -12.60
CA GLN A 149 16.89 -9.15 -12.05
C GLN A 149 17.98 -9.78 -12.94
N THR A 150 17.86 -9.65 -14.26
CA THR A 150 18.91 -10.06 -15.20
C THR A 150 20.19 -9.21 -15.05
N ALA A 151 20.05 -7.88 -14.91
CA ALA A 151 21.17 -6.98 -14.67
C ALA A 151 21.85 -7.24 -13.31
N ILE A 152 21.08 -7.58 -12.27
CA ILE A 152 21.61 -8.00 -10.95
C ILE A 152 22.40 -9.30 -11.08
N ALA A 153 21.84 -10.32 -11.75
CA ALA A 153 22.51 -11.60 -11.96
C ALA A 153 23.78 -11.48 -12.82
N ALA A 154 23.84 -10.50 -13.73
CA ALA A 154 25.03 -10.17 -14.52
C ALA A 154 26.05 -9.29 -13.78
N GLY A 155 25.75 -8.81 -12.56
CA GLY A 155 26.61 -7.90 -11.81
C GLY A 155 26.64 -6.45 -12.32
N LEU A 156 25.73 -6.09 -13.22
CA LEU A 156 25.58 -4.75 -13.79
C LEU A 156 24.83 -3.82 -12.82
N LEU A 157 23.71 -4.30 -12.26
CA LEU A 157 22.91 -3.56 -11.28
C LEU A 157 23.21 -4.03 -9.86
N THR A 158 23.81 -3.16 -9.05
CA THR A 158 23.95 -3.38 -7.60
C THR A 158 22.80 -2.71 -6.85
N ILE A 159 22.10 -3.48 -6.01
CA ILE A 159 21.06 -2.97 -5.11
C ILE A 159 21.68 -2.72 -3.73
N PRO A 160 21.51 -1.54 -3.11
CA PRO A 160 22.05 -1.26 -1.79
C PRO A 160 21.25 -1.99 -0.70
N PRO A 161 21.90 -2.52 0.36
CA PRO A 161 21.19 -3.10 1.51
C PRO A 161 20.37 -2.03 2.24
N VAL A 162 19.24 -2.44 2.83
CA VAL A 162 18.38 -1.55 3.66
C VAL A 162 19.14 -0.92 4.83
N GLY A 163 20.11 -1.64 5.39
CA GLY A 163 20.94 -1.17 6.49
C GLY A 163 20.29 -1.26 7.88
N THR A 164 20.90 -0.58 8.84
CA THR A 164 20.48 -0.52 10.24
C THR A 164 20.20 0.92 10.62
N ALA A 165 19.11 1.15 11.35
CA ALA A 165 18.67 2.47 11.78
C ALA A 165 19.69 3.12 12.71
N SER A 166 20.12 4.34 12.37
CA SER A 166 21.09 5.11 13.17
C SER A 166 20.46 5.89 14.34
N ILE A 167 19.14 6.10 14.32
CA ILE A 167 18.39 6.76 15.41
C ILE A 167 17.59 5.71 16.20
N ALA A 168 16.86 4.82 15.52
CA ALA A 168 16.19 3.68 16.13
C ALA A 168 17.18 2.52 16.38
N THR A 169 18.22 2.81 17.18
CA THR A 169 19.44 2.01 17.32
C THR A 169 19.18 0.51 17.51
N GLY A 170 19.76 -0.30 16.62
CA GLY A 170 19.67 -1.76 16.66
C GLY A 170 18.51 -2.35 15.87
N GLN A 171 17.57 -1.54 15.35
CA GLN A 171 16.53 -2.01 14.45
C GLN A 171 17.04 -2.01 12.99
N ALA A 172 16.70 -3.06 12.23
CA ALA A 172 16.89 -3.05 10.79
C ALA A 172 16.00 -1.98 10.15
N CYS A 173 16.51 -1.27 9.13
CA CYS A 173 15.70 -0.34 8.36
C CYS A 173 14.56 -1.09 7.66
N PRO A 174 13.34 -0.55 7.65
CA PRO A 174 12.19 -1.20 7.01
C PRO A 174 12.28 -1.12 5.48
N SER A 175 11.48 -1.95 4.80
CA SER A 175 11.26 -1.93 3.35
C SER A 175 9.77 -2.12 3.05
N THR A 176 9.36 -1.96 1.80
CA THR A 176 7.96 -2.12 1.34
C THR A 176 7.38 -3.52 1.48
N ARG A 177 8.22 -4.52 1.80
CA ARG A 177 7.79 -5.88 2.14
C ARG A 177 7.95 -6.20 3.62
N ASP A 178 7.95 -5.20 4.49
CA ASP A 178 8.12 -5.38 5.94
C ASP A 178 6.81 -5.17 6.69
N PHE A 179 6.32 -6.25 7.34
CA PHE A 179 5.10 -6.26 8.17
C PHE A 179 5.07 -5.17 9.26
N ARG A 180 6.20 -4.54 9.59
CA ARG A 180 6.27 -3.40 10.50
C ARG A 180 5.62 -2.12 9.95
N VAL A 181 5.68 -1.89 8.63
CA VAL A 181 5.37 -0.58 8.00
C VAL A 181 4.34 -0.60 6.88
N VAL A 182 4.10 -1.76 6.27
CA VAL A 182 3.08 -1.94 5.21
C VAL A 182 1.66 -1.67 5.73
N ASP A 183 0.70 -1.53 4.83
CA ASP A 183 -0.72 -1.43 5.19
C ASP A 183 -1.61 -2.51 4.55
N MET A 184 -2.89 -2.20 4.31
CA MET A 184 -3.84 -3.12 3.68
C MET A 184 -3.66 -3.30 2.17
N ASP A 185 -3.04 -2.34 1.48
CA ASP A 185 -2.89 -2.29 0.02
C ASP A 185 -1.39 -2.04 -0.30
N GLN A 186 -0.59 -3.10 -0.35
CA GLN A 186 0.87 -2.96 -0.37
C GLN A 186 1.40 -2.34 -1.68
N SER A 187 2.30 -1.37 -1.59
CA SER A 187 3.03 -0.80 -2.75
C SER A 187 2.11 -0.28 -3.87
N ASP A 188 0.96 0.26 -3.47
CA ASP A 188 -0.19 0.58 -4.30
C ASP A 188 -0.16 1.93 -5.03
N ASN A 189 0.92 2.68 -4.82
CA ASN A 189 1.02 4.11 -5.08
C ASN A 189 2.48 4.52 -5.31
N VAL A 190 2.74 5.71 -5.84
CA VAL A 190 4.06 6.14 -6.35
C VAL A 190 4.69 7.31 -5.55
N ASP A 191 6.01 7.52 -5.68
CA ASP A 191 6.75 8.64 -5.05
C ASP A 191 6.66 9.95 -5.88
N SER A 192 6.00 9.91 -7.03
CA SER A 192 5.92 11.05 -7.96
C SER A 192 5.29 12.29 -7.33
N THR A 193 5.98 13.43 -7.48
CA THR A 193 5.51 14.75 -7.06
C THR A 193 5.39 15.71 -8.24
N TYR A 194 4.37 16.57 -8.18
CA TYR A 194 4.16 17.68 -9.12
C TYR A 194 4.09 19.01 -8.36
N LEU A 195 4.08 20.11 -9.10
CA LEU A 195 3.86 21.45 -8.57
C LEU A 195 2.50 21.98 -9.04
N LEU A 196 1.69 22.45 -8.09
CA LEU A 196 0.50 23.23 -8.34
C LEU A 196 0.82 24.72 -8.09
N ILE A 197 1.06 25.44 -9.18
CA ILE A 197 1.47 26.85 -9.18
C ILE A 197 0.20 27.71 -9.13
N ASN A 198 0.14 28.63 -8.16
CA ASN A 198 -0.98 29.56 -7.94
C ASN A 198 -2.36 28.89 -7.85
N GLY A 199 -2.41 27.62 -7.43
CA GLY A 199 -3.65 26.83 -7.34
C GLY A 199 -4.30 26.50 -8.70
N LYS A 200 -3.57 26.64 -9.82
CA LYS A 200 -4.16 26.54 -11.17
C LYS A 200 -3.30 25.86 -12.23
N VAL A 201 -1.98 26.05 -12.19
CA VAL A 201 -1.07 25.57 -13.25
C VAL A 201 -0.28 24.36 -12.75
N LEU A 202 -0.35 23.25 -13.46
CA LEU A 202 0.38 22.01 -13.12
C LEU A 202 1.76 21.98 -13.78
N ALA A 203 2.76 21.45 -13.09
CA ALA A 203 4.09 21.25 -13.65
C ALA A 203 4.80 20.07 -13.02
N GLN A 204 5.73 19.43 -13.75
CA GLN A 204 6.67 18.49 -13.13
C GLN A 204 7.52 19.20 -12.08
N ASN A 205 7.83 18.52 -10.98
CA ASN A 205 8.68 19.04 -9.91
C ASN A 205 10.17 19.02 -10.28
N THR A 206 10.53 19.56 -11.45
CA THR A 206 11.92 19.72 -11.86
C THR A 206 12.61 20.80 -11.02
N ALA A 207 13.93 20.72 -10.88
CA ALA A 207 14.72 21.76 -10.22
C ALA A 207 14.48 23.17 -10.81
N ALA A 208 14.25 23.27 -12.13
CA ALA A 208 13.94 24.53 -12.81
C ALA A 208 12.56 25.07 -12.42
N ASN A 209 11.52 24.22 -12.44
CA ASN A 209 10.15 24.62 -12.10
C ASN A 209 10.04 25.00 -10.61
N ALA A 210 10.67 24.23 -9.72
CA ALA A 210 10.72 24.54 -8.29
C ALA A 210 11.45 25.85 -7.98
N ALA A 211 12.61 26.10 -8.63
CA ALA A 211 13.35 27.34 -8.46
C ALA A 211 12.59 28.58 -8.97
N ALA A 212 11.85 28.43 -10.07
CA ALA A 212 11.01 29.50 -10.63
C ALA A 212 9.74 29.75 -9.80
N ASN A 213 9.18 28.74 -9.13
CA ASN A 213 7.88 28.79 -8.47
C ASN A 213 7.96 28.48 -6.97
N LYS A 214 8.80 29.20 -6.22
CA LYS A 214 9.08 28.95 -4.79
C LYS A 214 7.87 28.89 -3.85
N ASN A 215 6.71 29.39 -4.28
CA ASN A 215 5.45 29.40 -3.52
C ASN A 215 4.40 28.42 -4.08
N SER A 216 4.76 27.51 -5.00
CA SER A 216 3.86 26.46 -5.47
C SER A 216 3.63 25.39 -4.41
N THR A 217 2.43 24.82 -4.38
CA THR A 217 2.15 23.63 -3.57
C THR A 217 2.79 22.41 -4.23
N VAL A 218 3.61 21.66 -3.50
CA VAL A 218 4.02 20.32 -3.94
C VAL A 218 2.85 19.38 -3.72
N ILE A 219 2.43 18.66 -4.75
CA ILE A 219 1.33 17.69 -4.69
C ILE A 219 1.88 16.28 -4.87
N SER A 220 1.36 15.32 -4.09
CA SER A 220 1.86 13.95 -4.00
C SER A 220 0.75 12.95 -3.68
N ASN A 221 1.14 11.67 -3.66
CA ASN A 221 0.28 10.52 -3.46
C ASN A 221 0.66 9.82 -2.14
N GLY A 222 -0.33 9.46 -1.31
CA GLY A 222 -0.12 8.97 0.07
C GLY A 222 0.43 7.54 0.21
N SER A 223 1.45 7.19 -0.58
CA SER A 223 1.97 5.83 -0.77
C SER A 223 2.62 5.19 0.48
N ASP A 224 2.63 3.86 0.53
CA ASP A 224 3.59 3.07 1.34
C ASP A 224 5.04 3.43 1.02
N ASN A 225 5.37 3.64 -0.26
CA ASN A 225 6.70 4.04 -0.70
C ASN A 225 7.06 5.41 -0.12
N LEU A 226 6.22 6.42 -0.37
CA LEU A 226 6.41 7.78 0.14
C LEU A 226 6.47 7.82 1.68
N LEU A 227 5.62 7.05 2.36
CA LEU A 227 5.66 6.91 3.83
C LEU A 227 7.03 6.39 4.31
N ILE A 228 7.57 5.36 3.67
CA ILE A 228 8.89 4.82 4.00
C ILE A 228 9.98 5.83 3.67
N ASN A 229 9.97 6.37 2.45
CA ASN A 229 11.05 7.19 1.90
C ASN A 229 11.18 8.56 2.59
N GLU A 230 10.07 9.26 2.81
CA GLU A 230 10.09 10.66 3.30
C GLU A 230 9.82 10.78 4.81
N PHE A 231 9.21 9.77 5.45
CA PHE A 231 8.81 9.87 6.87
C PHE A 231 9.46 8.82 7.76
N ILE A 232 9.27 7.51 7.52
CA ILE A 232 9.78 6.47 8.43
C ILE A 232 11.31 6.36 8.34
N ALA A 233 11.88 6.20 7.14
CA ALA A 233 13.32 6.00 7.00
C ALA A 233 14.12 7.21 7.52
N PRO A 234 13.80 8.48 7.17
CA PRO A 234 14.49 9.63 7.73
C PRO A 234 14.36 9.73 9.26
N THR A 235 13.17 9.44 9.81
CA THR A 235 12.94 9.46 11.26
C THR A 235 13.74 8.38 12.00
N MET A 236 13.94 7.21 11.38
CA MET A 236 14.79 6.14 11.93
C MET A 236 16.29 6.36 11.66
N GLY A 237 16.67 7.35 10.84
CA GLY A 237 18.05 7.56 10.40
C GLY A 237 18.53 6.49 9.41
N CYS A 238 17.63 6.04 8.55
CA CYS A 238 17.84 5.15 7.41
C CYS A 238 17.93 5.96 6.11
N THR A 239 18.57 5.40 5.08
CA THR A 239 18.73 6.08 3.78
C THR A 239 17.88 5.39 2.71
N PRO A 240 16.90 6.07 2.10
CA PRO A 240 16.14 5.55 0.97
C PRO A 240 17.02 5.17 -0.22
N PHE A 241 16.65 4.13 -0.97
CA PHE A 241 17.32 3.81 -2.23
C PHE A 241 16.82 4.76 -3.33
N THR A 242 17.70 5.64 -3.80
CA THR A 242 17.40 6.63 -4.85
C THR A 242 18.22 6.42 -6.12
N LYS A 243 17.72 6.93 -7.24
CA LYS A 243 18.40 6.98 -8.55
C LYS A 243 18.20 8.35 -9.20
N PRO A 244 19.02 8.72 -10.22
CA PRO A 244 18.90 10.00 -10.92
C PRO A 244 17.49 10.23 -11.47
N CYS A 245 16.96 11.43 -11.27
CA CYS A 245 15.60 11.81 -11.64
C CYS A 245 15.55 13.27 -12.10
N ILE A 246 15.35 13.52 -13.40
CA ILE A 246 15.29 14.88 -13.95
C ILE A 246 13.99 15.62 -13.61
N THR A 247 12.98 14.88 -13.16
CA THR A 247 11.67 15.37 -12.70
C THR A 247 11.57 15.51 -11.18
N SER A 248 12.70 15.40 -10.48
CA SER A 248 12.84 15.69 -9.05
C SER A 248 13.58 17.03 -8.84
N PRO A 249 13.25 17.80 -7.79
CA PRO A 249 13.90 19.09 -7.54
C PRO A 249 15.34 18.93 -7.03
N THR A 250 15.70 17.74 -6.52
CA THR A 250 17.05 17.41 -6.05
C THR A 250 17.91 16.72 -7.11
N GLY A 251 17.33 16.38 -8.27
CA GLY A 251 18.00 15.60 -9.33
C GLY A 251 18.09 14.08 -9.05
N SER A 252 17.56 13.61 -7.93
CA SER A 252 17.46 12.19 -7.56
C SER A 252 16.09 11.92 -6.94
N SER A 253 15.58 10.71 -7.06
CA SER A 253 14.30 10.31 -6.45
C SER A 253 14.39 8.89 -5.92
N PRO A 254 13.73 8.57 -4.79
CA PRO A 254 13.22 7.22 -4.59
C PRO A 254 12.14 6.93 -5.65
N ALA A 255 11.72 5.67 -5.72
CA ALA A 255 10.64 5.21 -6.58
C ALA A 255 10.15 3.86 -6.07
N MET A 256 8.89 3.52 -6.31
CA MET A 256 8.30 2.24 -5.92
C MET A 256 9.10 1.07 -6.48
N ALA A 257 9.49 1.16 -7.76
CA ALA A 257 10.31 0.15 -8.41
C ALA A 257 11.68 -0.07 -7.74
N LEU A 258 12.27 0.97 -7.14
CA LEU A 258 13.52 0.88 -6.39
C LEU A 258 13.30 0.24 -5.02
N ASN A 259 12.22 0.64 -4.32
CA ASN A 259 11.88 0.05 -3.03
C ASN A 259 11.56 -1.45 -3.17
N GLU A 260 10.81 -1.86 -4.19
CA GLU A 260 10.52 -3.28 -4.45
C GLU A 260 11.77 -4.08 -4.85
N LEU A 261 12.69 -3.51 -5.65
CA LEU A 261 13.98 -4.15 -5.93
C LEU A 261 14.82 -4.33 -4.66
N GLN A 262 14.83 -3.33 -3.77
CA GLN A 262 15.53 -3.42 -2.49
C GLN A 262 14.89 -4.45 -1.55
N ALA A 263 13.57 -4.45 -1.42
CA ALA A 263 12.82 -5.39 -0.60
C ALA A 263 12.91 -6.84 -1.13
N ASN A 264 13.07 -7.02 -2.44
CA ASN A 264 13.31 -8.31 -3.08
C ASN A 264 14.75 -8.83 -2.86
N ALA A 265 15.75 -7.95 -2.93
CA ALA A 265 17.15 -8.30 -2.70
C ALA A 265 17.47 -8.52 -1.21
N PHE A 266 16.79 -7.81 -0.32
CA PHE A 266 17.01 -7.82 1.14
C PHE A 266 15.69 -8.01 1.90
N PRO A 267 15.04 -9.19 1.79
CA PRO A 267 13.77 -9.45 2.46
C PRO A 267 13.91 -9.41 4.00
N PRO A 268 12.90 -8.93 4.74
CA PRO A 268 12.92 -8.92 6.19
C PRO A 268 13.12 -10.30 6.81
N ALA A 269 13.78 -10.35 7.98
CA ALA A 269 14.13 -11.61 8.65
C ALA A 269 12.91 -12.44 9.10
N GLY A 270 11.75 -11.81 9.33
CA GLY A 270 10.47 -12.48 9.60
C GLY A 270 9.79 -13.06 8.36
N GLY A 271 10.38 -12.89 7.17
CA GLY A 271 9.77 -13.15 5.87
C GLY A 271 9.15 -11.88 5.27
N PRO A 272 9.08 -11.79 3.93
CA PRO A 272 8.46 -10.65 3.26
C PRO A 272 6.94 -10.67 3.40
N ALA A 273 6.35 -9.51 3.65
CA ALA A 273 4.94 -9.23 3.43
C ALA A 273 4.67 -9.23 1.92
N LEU A 274 3.89 -10.20 1.45
CA LEU A 274 3.50 -10.37 0.05
C LEU A 274 1.99 -10.31 -0.08
N VAL A 275 1.50 -9.64 -1.12
CA VAL A 275 0.09 -9.26 -1.30
C VAL A 275 -0.81 -10.49 -1.12
N PRO A 276 -1.71 -10.51 -0.12
CA PRO A 276 -2.52 -11.66 0.22
C PRO A 276 -3.85 -11.70 -0.54
N LEU A 277 -4.61 -12.78 -0.40
CA LEU A 277 -5.94 -12.95 -1.02
C LEU A 277 -7.05 -12.04 -0.45
N ASN A 278 -6.80 -11.32 0.63
CA ASN A 278 -7.75 -10.45 1.35
C ASN A 278 -7.37 -8.95 1.32
N ASP A 279 -6.41 -8.58 0.48
CA ASP A 279 -6.07 -7.20 0.10
C ASP A 279 -7.21 -6.60 -0.74
N ASP A 280 -7.63 -5.35 -0.48
CA ASP A 280 -8.86 -4.77 -1.09
C ASP A 280 -8.68 -4.55 -2.60
N PHE A 281 -7.44 -4.37 -3.04
CA PHE A 281 -7.10 -4.19 -4.44
C PHE A 281 -6.99 -5.53 -5.17
N ALA A 282 -6.62 -6.62 -4.47
CA ALA A 282 -6.51 -7.97 -5.00
C ALA A 282 -7.83 -8.78 -5.01
N VAL A 283 -8.87 -8.37 -4.27
CA VAL A 283 -10.20 -9.02 -4.28
C VAL A 283 -11.10 -8.56 -5.42
N ILE A 284 -12.06 -9.41 -5.80
CA ILE A 284 -13.20 -9.05 -6.65
C ILE A 284 -14.33 -8.56 -5.72
N ASP A 285 -14.95 -7.43 -6.07
CA ASP A 285 -16.05 -6.81 -5.33
C ASP A 285 -15.75 -6.60 -3.82
N GLY A 286 -14.72 -5.81 -3.50
CA GLY A 286 -14.24 -5.45 -2.15
C GLY A 286 -15.20 -4.65 -1.26
N ASN A 287 -16.45 -5.09 -1.19
CA ASN A 287 -17.46 -4.67 -0.23
C ASN A 287 -17.44 -5.65 0.96
N ALA A 288 -18.47 -5.63 1.83
CA ALA A 288 -18.58 -6.44 3.05
C ALA A 288 -18.46 -7.98 2.91
N ALA A 289 -18.37 -8.53 1.70
CA ALA A 289 -18.11 -9.93 1.42
C ALA A 289 -17.20 -10.05 0.17
N PRO A 290 -15.89 -9.81 0.29
CA PRO A 290 -14.97 -9.77 -0.84
C PRO A 290 -14.76 -11.17 -1.42
N THR A 291 -14.73 -11.28 -2.74
CA THR A 291 -14.44 -12.53 -3.44
C THR A 291 -12.95 -12.62 -3.72
N GLN A 292 -12.25 -13.53 -3.04
CA GLN A 292 -10.81 -13.74 -3.22
C GLN A 292 -10.50 -14.23 -4.65
N SER A 293 -9.46 -13.66 -5.29
CA SER A 293 -9.00 -14.10 -6.62
C SER A 293 -7.48 -14.26 -6.65
N LEU A 294 -7.03 -15.51 -6.79
CA LEU A 294 -5.60 -15.83 -6.97
C LEU A 294 -5.06 -15.25 -8.27
N VAL A 295 -5.89 -15.14 -9.31
CA VAL A 295 -5.52 -14.51 -10.59
C VAL A 295 -5.24 -13.03 -10.37
N LYS A 296 -6.18 -12.30 -9.75
CA LYS A 296 -6.03 -10.86 -9.49
C LYS A 296 -4.88 -10.57 -8.53
N THR A 297 -4.72 -11.37 -7.48
CA THR A 297 -3.55 -11.32 -6.57
C THR A 297 -2.23 -11.50 -7.34
N ASN A 298 -2.14 -12.49 -8.23
CA ASN A 298 -0.91 -12.75 -9.00
C ASN A 298 -0.64 -11.70 -10.10
N LEU A 299 -1.68 -11.06 -10.65
CA LEU A 299 -1.54 -9.89 -11.52
C LEU A 299 -0.99 -8.70 -10.71
N TYR A 300 -1.54 -8.43 -9.53
CA TYR A 300 -1.04 -7.36 -8.65
C TYR A 300 0.43 -7.61 -8.27
N ARG A 301 0.75 -8.81 -7.75
CA ARG A 301 2.12 -9.20 -7.39
C ARG A 301 3.10 -9.05 -8.55
N ALA A 302 2.71 -9.41 -9.77
CA ALA A 302 3.55 -9.20 -10.95
C ALA A 302 3.81 -7.72 -11.26
N GLY A 303 2.84 -6.84 -10.96
CA GLY A 303 2.97 -5.38 -11.05
C GLY A 303 4.00 -4.77 -10.12
N VAL A 304 4.16 -5.33 -8.92
CA VAL A 304 5.12 -4.89 -7.89
C VAL A 304 6.36 -5.81 -7.78
N GLY A 305 6.59 -6.68 -8.77
CA GLY A 305 7.79 -7.54 -8.79
C GLY A 305 7.86 -8.58 -7.65
N GLN A 306 6.71 -8.95 -7.07
CA GLN A 306 6.59 -10.00 -6.05
C GLN A 306 6.43 -11.39 -6.70
N PRO A 307 6.89 -12.47 -6.04
CA PRO A 307 6.69 -13.83 -6.53
C PRO A 307 5.20 -14.22 -6.50
N GLN A 308 4.73 -14.80 -7.60
CA GLN A 308 3.36 -15.31 -7.72
C GLN A 308 3.10 -16.42 -6.69
N ALA A 309 1.91 -16.40 -6.08
CA ALA A 309 1.43 -17.47 -5.23
C ALA A 309 0.96 -18.65 -6.08
N ALA A 310 1.43 -19.86 -5.76
CA ALA A 310 1.03 -21.09 -6.45
C ALA A 310 -0.43 -21.49 -6.16
N ASP A 311 -0.92 -21.17 -4.97
CA ASP A 311 -2.23 -21.52 -4.46
C ASP A 311 -2.72 -20.52 -3.39
N ALA A 312 -3.91 -20.78 -2.84
CA ALA A 312 -4.49 -19.93 -1.78
C ALA A 312 -3.77 -20.01 -0.42
N ALA A 313 -3.01 -21.07 -0.14
CA ALA A 313 -2.21 -21.16 1.07
C ALA A 313 -0.97 -20.25 0.99
N ASN A 314 -0.39 -20.13 -0.21
CA ASN A 314 0.75 -19.26 -0.54
C ASN A 314 0.41 -17.75 -0.49
N ALA A 315 -0.89 -17.40 -0.47
CA ALA A 315 -1.40 -16.04 -0.31
C ALA A 315 -2.44 -15.95 0.82
N SER A 316 -2.27 -16.75 1.87
CA SER A 316 -3.18 -16.83 3.02
C SER A 316 -3.31 -15.51 3.77
N GLY A 317 -4.48 -14.86 3.65
CA GLY A 317 -4.81 -13.64 4.39
C GLY A 317 -4.79 -13.80 5.91
N THR A 318 -5.11 -14.99 6.42
CA THR A 318 -4.98 -15.34 7.83
C THR A 318 -3.52 -15.30 8.29
N THR A 319 -2.61 -15.84 7.48
CA THR A 319 -1.17 -15.84 7.78
C THR A 319 -0.62 -14.42 7.68
N TYR A 320 -1.02 -13.66 6.66
CA TYR A 320 -0.67 -12.25 6.53
C TYR A 320 -1.11 -11.44 7.75
N CYS A 321 -2.38 -11.52 8.14
CA CYS A 321 -2.91 -10.83 9.33
C CYS A 321 -2.23 -11.25 10.63
N GLN A 322 -1.78 -12.50 10.77
CA GLN A 322 -1.02 -12.94 11.94
C GLN A 322 0.35 -12.24 12.01
N GLN A 323 1.05 -12.18 10.87
CA GLN A 323 2.35 -11.50 10.77
C GLN A 323 2.20 -9.97 10.89
N TYR A 324 1.11 -9.41 10.36
CA TYR A 324 0.84 -7.98 10.37
C TYR A 324 0.64 -7.39 11.78
N ALA A 325 0.30 -8.22 12.77
CA ALA A 325 0.28 -7.81 14.18
C ALA A 325 1.64 -7.24 14.67
N GLN A 326 2.75 -7.55 13.99
CA GLN A 326 4.07 -6.94 14.24
C GLN A 326 4.09 -5.41 14.06
N SER A 327 3.24 -4.85 13.18
CA SER A 327 3.15 -3.40 13.00
C SER A 327 2.74 -2.70 14.29
N ALA A 328 1.75 -3.24 15.03
CA ALA A 328 1.33 -2.71 16.33
C ALA A 328 2.52 -2.62 17.33
N LEU A 329 3.31 -3.68 17.39
CA LEU A 329 4.46 -3.83 18.29
C LEU A 329 5.58 -2.84 17.90
N PHE A 330 5.84 -2.71 16.60
CA PHE A 330 6.81 -1.76 16.05
C PHE A 330 6.42 -0.30 16.29
N ILE A 331 5.15 0.07 16.04
CA ILE A 331 4.65 1.43 16.24
C ILE A 331 4.72 1.79 17.74
N ALA A 332 4.27 0.91 18.62
CA ALA A 332 4.31 1.13 20.07
C ALA A 332 5.76 1.24 20.60
N SER A 333 6.67 0.36 20.18
CA SER A 333 8.09 0.41 20.60
C SER A 333 8.84 1.66 20.12
N ASN A 334 8.35 2.34 19.09
CA ASN A 334 8.94 3.56 18.52
C ASN A 334 8.11 4.83 18.81
N GLU A 335 7.12 4.80 19.71
CA GLU A 335 6.23 5.93 20.04
C GLU A 335 7.00 7.23 20.32
N ALA A 336 7.99 7.18 21.22
CA ALA A 336 8.78 8.36 21.62
C ALA A 336 9.70 8.92 20.50
N LEU A 337 9.89 8.17 19.42
CA LEU A 337 10.59 8.59 18.22
C LEU A 337 9.58 9.20 17.22
N PHE A 338 8.55 8.44 16.84
CA PHE A 338 7.56 8.86 15.85
C PHE A 338 6.67 10.02 16.31
N SER A 339 6.45 10.20 17.62
CA SER A 339 5.72 11.37 18.15
C SER A 339 6.44 12.71 17.93
N LYS A 340 7.73 12.69 17.56
CA LYS A 340 8.54 13.88 17.27
C LYS A 340 8.61 14.22 15.78
N ALA A 341 8.19 13.30 14.91
CA ALA A 341 8.20 13.48 13.47
C ALA A 341 6.85 14.04 12.99
N THR A 342 6.89 14.84 11.93
CA THR A 342 5.71 15.40 11.26
C THR A 342 4.82 14.30 10.72
N SER A 343 3.50 14.52 10.76
CA SER A 343 2.54 13.62 10.11
C SER A 343 2.67 13.68 8.59
N PRO A 344 2.57 12.54 7.88
CA PRO A 344 2.36 12.50 6.43
C PRO A 344 1.06 13.15 5.98
N ALA A 345 0.00 13.05 6.80
CA ALA A 345 -1.30 13.67 6.56
C ALA A 345 -1.73 14.48 7.81
N PRO A 346 -1.29 15.75 7.93
CA PRO A 346 -1.54 16.58 9.12
C PRO A 346 -3.02 16.77 9.49
N ALA A 347 -3.91 16.63 8.50
CA ALA A 347 -5.35 16.73 8.69
C ALA A 347 -6.06 15.37 8.95
N VAL A 348 -5.31 14.25 8.97
CA VAL A 348 -5.73 12.97 9.58
C VAL A 348 -5.19 12.86 11.01
N ALA A 349 -3.89 13.14 11.19
CA ALA A 349 -3.19 12.94 12.46
C ALA A 349 -2.09 13.99 12.65
N ASN A 350 -1.78 14.34 13.90
CA ASN A 350 -0.88 15.46 14.21
C ASN A 350 0.63 15.14 14.17
N ASN A 351 1.03 13.86 14.20
CA ASN A 351 2.44 13.43 14.12
C ASN A 351 2.54 12.02 13.50
N LEU A 352 3.75 11.54 13.22
CA LEU A 352 3.96 10.25 12.58
C LEU A 352 3.48 9.07 13.45
N PHE A 353 3.57 9.14 14.78
CA PHE A 353 3.06 8.09 15.66
C PHE A 353 1.53 7.97 15.58
N THR A 354 0.82 9.10 15.69
CA THR A 354 -0.65 9.11 15.61
C THR A 354 -1.14 8.74 14.22
N PHE A 355 -0.41 9.11 13.17
CA PHE A 355 -0.66 8.65 11.80
C PHE A 355 -0.53 7.13 11.66
N LEU A 356 0.62 6.55 12.06
CA LEU A 356 0.87 5.11 11.94
C LEU A 356 -0.12 4.29 12.78
N ALA A 357 -0.46 4.74 14.00
CA ALA A 357 -1.47 4.08 14.83
C ALA A 357 -2.88 4.13 14.20
N ASN A 358 -3.22 5.21 13.50
CA ASN A 358 -4.49 5.32 12.76
C ASN A 358 -4.47 4.43 11.50
N ARG A 359 -3.36 4.41 10.73
CA ARG A 359 -3.18 3.57 9.53
C ARG A 359 -3.27 2.09 9.86
N PHE A 360 -2.56 1.65 10.90
CA PHE A 360 -2.61 0.26 11.37
C PHE A 360 -4.01 -0.13 11.88
N ALA A 361 -4.68 0.74 12.65
CA ALA A 361 -6.03 0.45 13.15
C ALA A 361 -7.06 0.24 12.04
N THR A 362 -7.01 1.06 10.98
CA THR A 362 -7.86 0.87 9.80
C THR A 362 -7.47 -0.40 9.04
N SER A 363 -6.18 -0.59 8.74
CA SER A 363 -5.69 -1.72 7.93
C SER A 363 -5.95 -3.09 8.58
N PHE A 364 -5.75 -3.18 9.90
CA PHE A 364 -6.06 -4.37 10.70
C PHE A 364 -7.57 -4.54 10.94
N GLY A 365 -8.39 -3.54 10.61
CA GLY A 365 -9.83 -3.50 10.85
C GLY A 365 -10.64 -4.56 10.09
N PRO A 366 -11.98 -4.54 10.24
CA PRO A 366 -12.86 -5.37 9.45
C PRO A 366 -12.83 -4.99 7.96
N VAL A 367 -13.33 -5.89 7.11
CA VAL A 367 -13.61 -5.63 5.69
C VAL A 367 -14.39 -4.30 5.52
N PRO A 368 -14.04 -3.41 4.56
CA PRO A 368 -13.25 -3.66 3.35
C PRO A 368 -11.72 -3.68 3.51
N SER A 369 -11.17 -3.35 4.68
CA SER A 369 -9.73 -3.56 4.96
C SER A 369 -9.41 -5.06 5.09
N LEU A 370 -8.19 -5.44 5.49
CA LEU A 370 -7.73 -6.84 5.52
C LEU A 370 -8.63 -7.80 6.32
N GLY A 371 -9.50 -7.30 7.20
CA GLY A 371 -10.41 -8.15 7.97
C GLY A 371 -9.73 -8.84 9.15
N CYS A 372 -8.51 -8.45 9.53
CA CYS A 372 -7.73 -9.12 10.57
C CYS A 372 -8.46 -9.13 11.93
N ALA A 373 -9.13 -8.03 12.29
CA ALA A 373 -9.99 -7.92 13.46
C ALA A 373 -11.12 -8.97 13.46
N THR A 374 -11.72 -9.25 12.30
CA THR A 374 -12.74 -10.30 12.13
C THR A 374 -12.13 -11.70 12.18
N ILE A 375 -10.97 -11.91 11.54
CA ILE A 375 -10.25 -13.20 11.53
C ILE A 375 -9.90 -13.64 12.97
N PHE A 376 -9.37 -12.73 13.79
CA PHE A 376 -8.97 -13.03 15.17
C PHE A 376 -10.06 -12.73 16.22
N ASN A 377 -11.24 -12.27 15.79
CA ASN A 377 -12.37 -11.91 16.65
C ASN A 377 -11.97 -10.92 17.78
N VAL A 378 -11.27 -9.84 17.41
CA VAL A 378 -10.84 -8.78 18.32
C VAL A 378 -11.48 -7.45 17.92
N ASN A 379 -11.78 -6.59 18.91
CA ASN A 379 -12.25 -5.24 18.63
C ASN A 379 -11.07 -4.26 18.56
N VAL A 380 -10.72 -3.83 17.34
CA VAL A 380 -9.54 -2.98 17.11
C VAL A 380 -9.59 -1.64 17.86
N THR A 381 -10.78 -1.08 18.14
CA THR A 381 -10.90 0.18 18.91
C THR A 381 -10.60 0.02 20.40
N ASP A 382 -10.77 -1.18 20.94
CA ASP A 382 -10.44 -1.46 22.35
C ASP A 382 -8.93 -1.65 22.51
N LEU A 383 -8.27 -2.15 21.46
CA LEU A 383 -6.83 -2.38 21.38
C LEU A 383 -6.04 -1.12 21.00
N ILE A 384 -6.61 -0.25 20.16
CA ILE A 384 -5.98 0.99 19.69
C ILE A 384 -6.90 2.15 20.01
N LYS A 385 -6.66 2.76 21.17
CA LYS A 385 -7.45 3.90 21.67
C LYS A 385 -6.90 5.18 21.07
N GLN A 386 -7.73 5.95 20.39
CA GLN A 386 -7.34 7.19 19.73
C GLN A 386 -8.13 8.36 20.32
N THR A 387 -7.46 9.49 20.48
CA THR A 387 -8.07 10.77 20.87
C THR A 387 -8.09 11.67 19.64
N THR A 388 -9.24 12.26 19.34
CA THR A 388 -9.41 13.19 18.22
C THR A 388 -9.78 14.60 18.70
N VAL A 389 -9.25 15.61 18.00
CA VAL A 389 -9.64 17.02 18.13
C VAL A 389 -9.89 17.51 16.71
N ASP A 390 -11.06 18.10 16.44
CA ASP A 390 -11.47 18.57 15.11
C ASP A 390 -11.29 17.51 14.00
N CYS A 391 -11.62 16.25 14.33
CA CYS A 391 -11.42 15.03 13.53
C CYS A 391 -9.97 14.58 13.29
N ILE A 392 -8.97 15.33 13.75
CA ILE A 392 -7.54 14.97 13.67
C ILE A 392 -7.17 14.09 14.87
N VAL A 393 -6.49 12.95 14.64
CA VAL A 393 -5.94 12.10 15.71
C VAL A 393 -4.77 12.81 16.38
N THR A 394 -4.95 13.15 17.67
CA THR A 394 -3.96 13.92 18.45
C THR A 394 -3.19 13.09 19.47
N ALA A 395 -3.70 11.92 19.84
CA ALA A 395 -3.00 10.92 20.64
C ALA A 395 -3.51 9.51 20.30
N ALA A 396 -2.67 8.50 20.55
CA ALA A 396 -3.02 7.09 20.42
C ALA A 396 -2.41 6.26 21.55
N THR A 397 -2.98 5.10 21.86
CA THR A 397 -2.43 4.10 22.78
C THR A 397 -2.73 2.71 22.25
N ILE A 398 -1.70 1.87 22.14
CA ILE A 398 -1.77 0.51 21.59
C ILE A 398 -1.59 -0.50 22.74
N ASP A 399 -2.59 -1.34 23.00
CA ASP A 399 -2.42 -2.54 23.85
C ASP A 399 -1.68 -3.60 23.04
N THR A 400 -0.38 -3.73 23.29
CA THR A 400 0.48 -4.69 22.59
C THR A 400 0.23 -6.14 23.00
N THR A 401 -0.50 -6.41 24.10
CA THR A 401 -0.66 -7.77 24.63
C THR A 401 -1.42 -8.68 23.65
N PRO A 402 -2.59 -8.29 23.11
CA PRO A 402 -3.32 -9.14 22.18
C PRO A 402 -2.63 -9.23 20.82
N PHE A 403 -1.92 -8.18 20.37
CA PHE A 403 -1.14 -8.24 19.13
C PHE A 403 0.06 -9.20 19.24
N GLN A 404 0.77 -9.21 20.37
CA GLN A 404 1.81 -10.21 20.65
C GLN A 404 1.21 -11.63 20.67
N GLN A 405 0.06 -11.82 21.32
CA GLN A 405 -0.63 -13.11 21.36
C GLN A 405 -1.14 -13.59 19.99
N ILE A 406 -1.55 -12.67 19.10
CA ILE A 406 -1.89 -12.98 17.71
C ILE A 406 -0.63 -13.41 16.96
N PHE A 407 0.45 -12.60 17.03
CA PHE A 407 1.72 -12.88 16.37
C PHE A 407 2.29 -14.27 16.76
N ASP A 408 2.31 -14.56 18.06
CA ASP A 408 2.77 -15.84 18.64
C ASP A 408 1.80 -17.03 18.36
N GLY A 409 0.66 -16.80 17.71
CA GLY A 409 -0.34 -17.83 17.40
C GLY A 409 -1.15 -18.34 18.60
N GLN A 410 -1.15 -17.58 19.70
CA GLN A 410 -1.91 -17.89 20.92
C GLN A 410 -3.39 -17.54 20.76
N ILE A 411 -3.70 -16.36 20.19
CA ILE A 411 -5.04 -16.02 19.71
C ILE A 411 -5.19 -16.63 18.31
N LYS A 412 -6.11 -17.58 18.17
CA LYS A 412 -6.32 -18.33 16.93
C LYS A 412 -7.43 -17.72 16.07
N PRO A 413 -7.37 -17.89 14.74
CA PRO A 413 -8.46 -17.51 13.84
C PRO A 413 -9.80 -18.14 14.28
N GLY A 414 -10.87 -17.35 14.32
CA GLY A 414 -12.19 -17.77 14.78
C GLY A 414 -12.29 -18.10 16.29
N GLY A 415 -11.26 -17.81 17.09
CA GLY A 415 -11.30 -17.98 18.54
C GLY A 415 -12.35 -17.06 19.20
N THR A 416 -12.86 -17.45 20.38
CA THR A 416 -13.61 -16.52 21.24
C THR A 416 -12.66 -15.47 21.81
N SER A 417 -13.04 -14.19 21.71
CA SER A 417 -12.24 -13.08 22.22
C SER A 417 -11.81 -13.30 23.67
N VAL A 418 -10.51 -13.12 23.95
CA VAL A 418 -9.99 -13.18 25.31
C VAL A 418 -10.31 -11.84 25.97
N ALA A 419 -11.34 -11.81 26.81
CA ALA A 419 -11.62 -10.65 27.66
C ALA A 419 -10.39 -10.39 28.56
N SER A 420 -9.79 -9.20 28.42
CA SER A 420 -8.61 -8.80 29.18
C SER A 420 -8.85 -9.00 30.68
N SER A 421 -8.19 -10.02 31.23
CA SER A 421 -8.37 -10.44 32.61
C SER A 421 -7.15 -9.99 33.41
N ALA A 422 -7.42 -9.32 34.52
CA ALA A 422 -6.44 -8.53 35.26
C ALA A 422 -5.20 -9.33 35.71
N ILE A 423 -4.11 -8.58 35.90
CA ILE A 423 -2.81 -8.99 36.43
C ILE A 423 -2.99 -9.98 37.60
N ALA A 424 -2.58 -11.23 37.38
CA ALA A 424 -2.42 -12.23 38.44
C ALA A 424 -0.94 -12.37 38.79
N THR A 425 -0.60 -12.02 40.03
CA THR A 425 0.76 -12.00 40.57
C THR A 425 1.46 -13.35 40.46
N ALA A 426 2.75 -13.34 40.12
CA ALA A 426 3.57 -14.54 40.05
C ALA A 426 3.76 -15.20 41.43
N THR A 427 3.62 -16.53 41.48
CA THR A 427 4.15 -17.37 42.56
C THR A 427 4.79 -18.63 41.97
N THR A 428 5.88 -19.08 42.59
CA THR A 428 6.86 -20.00 42.01
C THR A 428 6.57 -21.50 42.23
N ALA A 429 7.13 -22.29 41.30
CA ALA A 429 7.62 -23.67 41.45
C ALA A 429 6.64 -24.83 41.70
N ALA A 430 6.68 -25.80 40.76
CA ALA A 430 7.00 -27.20 41.09
C ALA A 430 7.53 -27.96 39.85
N THR A 431 8.60 -28.72 40.04
CA THR A 431 9.21 -29.60 39.02
C THR A 431 8.46 -30.94 38.97
N ALA A 432 8.14 -31.46 37.79
CA ALA A 432 7.75 -32.87 37.63
C ALA A 432 8.20 -33.44 36.27
N THR A 433 9.11 -34.41 36.32
CA THR A 433 9.58 -35.21 35.19
C THR A 433 8.53 -36.24 34.74
N GLY A 434 8.27 -36.34 33.43
CA GLY A 434 7.42 -37.40 32.84
C GLY A 434 7.94 -37.83 31.47
N LYS A 435 8.14 -39.14 31.26
CA LYS A 435 8.85 -39.71 30.11
C LYS A 435 7.89 -40.16 29.01
N ALA A 436 8.37 -40.18 27.77
CA ALA A 436 7.60 -40.45 26.55
C ALA A 436 6.93 -41.83 26.47
N THR A 437 5.83 -41.91 25.70
CA THR A 437 5.44 -43.11 24.95
C THR A 437 5.08 -42.76 23.51
N LYS A 438 5.57 -43.59 22.59
CA LYS A 438 5.40 -43.52 21.14
C LYS A 438 4.44 -44.64 20.74
N ALA A 439 3.41 -44.35 19.95
CA ALA A 439 2.52 -45.37 19.39
C ALA A 439 2.34 -45.13 17.89
N THR A 440 2.37 -46.21 17.12
CA THR A 440 2.43 -46.22 15.65
C THR A 440 1.21 -46.88 15.03
N GLY A 441 0.68 -46.26 13.98
CA GLY A 441 0.14 -46.97 12.81
C GLY A 441 -1.33 -47.42 12.84
N ALA A 442 -2.10 -46.96 11.86
CA ALA A 442 -2.99 -47.79 11.04
C ALA A 442 -3.31 -47.06 9.72
N THR A 443 -3.59 -47.81 8.66
CA THR A 443 -3.79 -47.35 7.27
C THR A 443 -5.20 -47.74 6.78
N GLN A 444 -5.62 -47.26 5.59
CA GLN A 444 -6.86 -47.57 4.83
C GLN A 444 -8.10 -46.73 5.19
N ALA A 445 -8.98 -46.33 4.24
CA ALA A 445 -8.91 -46.34 2.76
C ALA A 445 -9.97 -45.39 2.13
N THR A 446 -9.88 -45.21 0.80
CA THR A 446 -10.89 -44.78 -0.22
C THR A 446 -12.38 -44.76 0.21
N THR A 447 -13.29 -43.94 -0.33
CA THR A 447 -13.46 -43.32 -1.68
C THR A 447 -13.92 -41.84 -1.56
N THR A 448 -14.40 -41.04 -2.54
CA THR A 448 -14.79 -41.18 -3.98
C THR A 448 -14.64 -39.80 -4.70
N ALA A 449 -14.89 -39.70 -6.01
CA ALA A 449 -15.00 -38.44 -6.77
C ALA A 449 -16.40 -38.25 -7.40
N ALA A 450 -16.82 -37.00 -7.64
CA ALA A 450 -17.91 -36.66 -8.57
C ALA A 450 -17.79 -35.22 -9.10
N ASN A 451 -17.68 -35.08 -10.43
CA ASN A 451 -17.84 -33.81 -11.15
C ASN A 451 -19.34 -33.47 -11.32
N ALA A 452 -19.68 -32.17 -11.35
CA ALA A 452 -20.91 -31.70 -11.98
C ALA A 452 -20.72 -30.30 -12.58
N SER A 453 -20.73 -30.23 -13.92
CA SER A 453 -20.74 -28.99 -14.69
C SER A 453 -22.16 -28.43 -14.81
N GLY A 454 -22.33 -27.11 -14.72
CA GLY A 454 -23.62 -26.43 -14.93
C GLY A 454 -23.48 -25.07 -15.60
N THR A 455 -23.80 -24.99 -16.90
CA THR A 455 -23.87 -23.75 -17.69
C THR A 455 -25.21 -23.01 -17.47
N GLY A 456 -25.22 -21.67 -17.36
CA GLY A 456 -26.49 -20.94 -17.17
C GLY A 456 -26.46 -19.41 -17.19
N THR A 457 -26.24 -18.81 -18.36
CA THR A 457 -26.82 -17.52 -18.84
C THR A 457 -27.12 -16.35 -17.87
N SER A 458 -26.37 -15.26 -18.06
CA SER A 458 -26.76 -13.83 -18.07
C SER A 458 -28.13 -13.39 -17.52
N LYS A 459 -28.12 -12.47 -16.54
CA LYS A 459 -29.10 -11.38 -16.41
C LYS A 459 -28.45 -10.06 -15.97
N SER A 460 -28.96 -8.97 -16.54
CA SER A 460 -28.51 -7.58 -16.33
C SER A 460 -29.16 -6.91 -15.11
N HIS A 461 -28.56 -5.78 -14.68
CA HIS A 461 -29.12 -4.69 -13.86
C HIS A 461 -29.30 -4.89 -12.33
N LYS A 462 -28.45 -4.25 -11.48
CA LYS A 462 -28.71 -2.88 -10.91
C LYS A 462 -27.72 -2.44 -9.80
N HIS A 463 -27.35 -1.15 -9.88
CA HIS A 463 -26.89 -0.24 -8.81
C HIS A 463 -25.78 -0.63 -7.83
N PHE A 464 -24.59 -0.07 -8.10
CA PHE A 464 -23.58 0.29 -7.10
C PHE A 464 -24.18 1.13 -5.95
N ARG A 465 -24.20 0.56 -4.73
CA ARG A 465 -24.37 1.27 -3.45
C ARG A 465 -23.61 0.54 -2.34
N GLY A 466 -22.28 0.70 -2.29
CA GLY A 466 -21.42 0.05 -1.27
C GLY A 466 -20.14 0.79 -0.85
N LEU A 467 -19.62 1.70 -1.68
CA LEU A 467 -18.24 2.23 -1.63
C LEU A 467 -17.90 3.25 -0.51
N ARG A 468 -18.65 3.31 0.60
CA ARG A 468 -18.67 4.52 1.47
C ARG A 468 -17.52 4.67 2.47
N ASN A 469 -16.64 3.69 2.64
CA ASN A 469 -15.60 3.71 3.69
C ASN A 469 -14.16 3.86 3.18
N ARG A 470 -13.95 4.04 1.87
CA ARG A 470 -12.65 3.75 1.21
C ARG A 470 -11.61 4.89 1.16
N ASN A 471 -11.98 6.16 1.36
CA ASN A 471 -11.10 7.30 1.01
C ASN A 471 -10.55 8.14 2.18
N LEU A 472 -10.51 7.65 3.43
CA LEU A 472 -10.04 8.47 4.58
C LEU A 472 -8.59 9.00 4.43
N TRP A 473 -7.77 8.34 3.62
CA TRP A 473 -6.32 8.60 3.50
C TRP A 473 -5.96 9.60 2.41
N ALA A 474 -6.61 9.48 1.26
CA ALA A 474 -6.55 10.48 0.21
C ALA A 474 -6.97 11.87 0.68
N GLN A 475 -8.14 11.96 1.32
CA GLN A 475 -8.92 13.19 1.53
C GLN A 475 -8.21 14.39 2.20
N VAL A 476 -7.02 14.20 2.75
CA VAL A 476 -6.40 15.12 3.73
C VAL A 476 -4.87 15.23 3.61
N SER A 477 -4.33 14.96 2.40
CA SER A 477 -2.97 15.33 1.97
C SER A 477 -2.97 16.69 1.26
#